data_AF-H8KKW4-F1
#
_entry.id   AF-H8KKW4-F1
#
_cell.length_a   1.000
_cell.length_b   1.000
_cell.length_c   1.000
_cell.angle_alpha   90.00
_cell.angle_beta   90.00
_cell.angle_gamma   90.00
#
_symmetry.space_group_name_H-M   'P 1'
#
loop_
_entity.id
_entity.type
_entity.pdbx_description
1 polymer ?
#
loop_
_entity_poly.entity_id
_entity_poly.type
_entity_poly.pdbx_seq_one_letter_code
_entity_poly.pdbx_strand_id
1 'polypeptide(L)'
;MNQQYIIFGIIAIGVIVLILAWNKLKNQKPQPDTDTRRPSENIFPTAKVTNDKLVIIEDISENDIKKILQELCNSYNKETYQAIPRLTKLSDKKFAITFPYDIDFEIYCYLINYLNYPIGFDRQFKTIGWTTTKSTDSWVTEKSANKNVMLFISDFDTEYDNVFLTTTDNIGYKLGFAMGEEMQLLDKPEKNYIKQPLNISELATKEYADFK
;
A
#
# COMPACT_ATOMS: atom_id res chain seq x y z
N MET A 1 18.13 -41.61 -41.55
CA MET A 1 18.18 -41.38 -40.10
C MET A 1 18.43 -39.89 -39.79
N ASN A 2 17.70 -38.95 -40.44
CA ASN A 2 18.05 -37.51 -40.37
C ASN A 2 16.87 -36.58 -40.02
N GLN A 3 15.65 -36.90 -40.44
CA GLN A 3 14.52 -35.97 -40.30
C GLN A 3 13.95 -35.91 -38.87
N GLN A 4 13.93 -37.04 -38.16
CA GLN A 4 13.45 -37.11 -36.78
C GLN A 4 14.38 -36.34 -35.81
N TYR A 5 15.69 -36.42 -35.97
CA TYR A 5 16.64 -35.66 -35.13
C TYR A 5 16.55 -34.15 -35.35
N ILE A 6 16.26 -33.70 -36.57
CA ILE A 6 16.01 -32.29 -36.87
C ILE A 6 14.73 -31.81 -36.17
N ILE A 7 13.66 -32.61 -36.20
CA ILE A 7 12.40 -32.30 -35.50
C ILE A 7 12.62 -32.24 -33.98
N PHE A 8 13.29 -33.23 -33.39
CA PHE A 8 13.62 -33.23 -31.97
C PHE A 8 14.53 -32.05 -31.57
N GLY A 9 15.48 -31.67 -32.43
CA GLY A 9 16.33 -30.51 -32.22
C GLY A 9 15.56 -29.19 -32.18
N ILE A 10 14.60 -29.00 -33.10
CA ILE A 10 13.75 -27.80 -33.14
C ILE A 10 12.85 -27.73 -31.90
N ILE A 11 12.25 -28.86 -31.50
CA ILE A 11 11.42 -28.93 -30.28
C ILE A 11 12.25 -28.59 -29.05
N ALA A 12 13.45 -29.15 -28.92
CA ALA A 12 14.33 -28.87 -27.78
C ALA A 12 14.72 -27.38 -27.70
N ILE A 13 15.05 -26.74 -28.83
CA ILE A 13 15.34 -25.31 -28.87
C ILE A 13 14.10 -24.49 -28.49
N GLY A 14 12.92 -24.85 -29.00
CA GLY A 14 11.66 -24.19 -28.65
C GLY A 14 11.37 -24.24 -27.15
N VAL A 15 11.57 -25.40 -26.51
CA VAL A 15 11.40 -25.57 -25.06
C VAL A 15 12.42 -24.73 -24.28
N ILE A 16 13.68 -24.69 -24.71
CA ILE A 16 14.73 -23.86 -24.06
C ILE A 16 14.36 -22.38 -24.15
N VAL A 17 13.92 -21.88 -25.31
CA VAL A 17 13.51 -20.48 -25.47
C VAL A 17 12.32 -20.15 -24.59
N LEU A 18 11.33 -21.05 -24.48
CA LEU A 18 10.19 -20.88 -23.57
C LEU A 18 10.61 -20.84 -22.11
N ILE A 19 11.53 -21.71 -21.66
CA ILE A 19 12.05 -21.71 -20.29
C ILE A 19 12.80 -20.40 -20.01
N LEU A 20 13.65 -19.93 -20.93
CA LEU A 20 14.38 -18.68 -20.77
C LEU A 20 13.45 -17.47 -20.74
N ALA A 21 12.43 -17.43 -21.60
CA ALA A 21 11.41 -16.39 -21.59
C ALA A 21 10.63 -16.40 -20.27
N TRP A 22 10.23 -17.57 -19.79
CA TRP A 22 9.47 -17.71 -18.54
C TRP A 22 10.29 -17.30 -17.32
N ASN A 23 11.58 -17.68 -17.28
CA ASN A 23 12.50 -17.23 -16.23
C ASN A 23 12.73 -15.72 -16.28
N LYS A 24 12.83 -15.13 -17.48
CA LYS A 24 12.96 -13.68 -17.64
C LYS A 24 11.70 -12.95 -17.17
N LEU A 25 10.51 -13.46 -17.50
CA LEU A 25 9.23 -12.92 -17.03
C LEU A 25 9.08 -13.03 -15.50
N LYS A 26 9.42 -14.18 -14.90
CA LYS A 26 9.40 -14.37 -13.45
C LYS A 26 10.38 -13.46 -12.69
N ASN A 27 11.50 -13.12 -13.32
CA ASN A 27 12.56 -12.31 -12.70
C ASN A 27 12.46 -10.82 -13.01
N GLN A 28 11.40 -10.34 -13.67
CA GLN A 28 11.17 -8.91 -13.81
C GLN A 28 10.81 -8.34 -12.44
N LYS A 29 11.70 -7.52 -11.88
CA LYS A 29 11.39 -6.74 -10.70
C LYS A 29 10.25 -5.78 -11.05
N PRO A 30 9.20 -5.68 -10.20
CA PRO A 30 8.19 -4.65 -10.34
C PRO A 30 8.86 -3.29 -10.56
N GLN A 31 8.33 -2.50 -11.49
CA GLN A 31 8.79 -1.13 -11.72
C GLN A 31 7.71 -0.18 -11.21
N PRO A 32 8.10 0.98 -10.64
CA PRO A 32 7.13 1.98 -10.25
C PRO A 32 6.44 2.55 -11.49
N ASP A 33 5.19 2.96 -11.33
CA ASP A 33 4.46 3.59 -12.42
C ASP A 33 5.03 4.98 -12.72
N THR A 34 5.52 5.17 -13.94
CA THR A 34 6.11 6.43 -14.40
C THR A 34 5.11 7.30 -15.16
N ASP A 35 3.87 6.84 -15.33
CA ASP A 35 2.83 7.61 -15.98
C ASP A 35 2.36 8.76 -15.08
N THR A 36 2.67 9.97 -15.51
CA THR A 36 2.35 11.22 -14.79
C THR A 36 1.09 11.89 -15.32
N ARG A 37 0.35 11.25 -16.24
CA ARG A 37 -0.94 11.77 -16.70
C ARG A 37 -1.91 11.86 -15.53
N ARG A 38 -2.74 12.91 -15.56
CA ARG A 38 -3.77 13.19 -14.56
C ARG A 38 -5.08 13.57 -15.22
N PRO A 39 -6.21 13.33 -14.53
CA PRO A 39 -7.50 13.89 -14.89
C PRO A 39 -7.41 15.40 -14.97
N SER A 40 -8.35 15.99 -15.69
CA SER A 40 -8.50 17.44 -15.71
C SER A 40 -8.85 17.96 -14.30
N GLU A 41 -8.33 19.15 -13.97
CA GLU A 41 -8.50 19.78 -12.64
C GLU A 41 -9.98 20.01 -12.27
N ASN A 42 -10.90 20.04 -13.23
CA ASN A 42 -12.35 20.13 -12.96
C ASN A 42 -12.93 18.87 -12.28
N ILE A 43 -12.22 17.74 -12.32
CA ILE A 43 -12.60 16.49 -11.64
C ILE A 43 -11.95 16.42 -10.24
N PHE A 44 -11.05 17.37 -9.90
CA PHE A 44 -10.42 17.42 -8.59
C PHE A 44 -11.48 17.62 -7.49
N PRO A 45 -11.44 16.85 -6.38
CA PRO A 45 -12.39 16.98 -5.29
C PRO A 45 -12.44 18.42 -4.73
N THR A 46 -13.63 19.01 -4.70
CA THR A 46 -13.82 20.41 -4.30
C THR A 46 -14.01 20.61 -2.80
N ALA A 47 -14.40 19.55 -2.08
CA ALA A 47 -14.68 19.59 -0.66
C ALA A 47 -13.82 18.57 0.10
N LYS A 48 -13.17 19.03 1.16
CA LYS A 48 -12.48 18.16 2.10
C LYS A 48 -13.48 17.32 2.89
N VAL A 49 -13.11 16.10 3.21
CA VAL A 49 -13.94 15.14 3.95
C VAL A 49 -13.34 14.93 5.33
N THR A 50 -14.17 14.98 6.37
CA THR A 50 -13.73 14.62 7.72
C THR A 50 -13.51 13.12 7.78
N ASN A 51 -12.28 12.71 8.08
CA ASN A 51 -11.90 11.33 8.34
C ASN A 51 -10.73 11.32 9.33
N ASP A 52 -10.41 10.14 9.85
CA ASP A 52 -9.38 9.94 10.87
C ASP A 52 -8.17 9.14 10.34
N LYS A 53 -8.03 9.02 9.01
CA LYS A 53 -6.93 8.28 8.39
C LYS A 53 -5.60 8.98 8.61
N LEU A 54 -4.70 8.30 9.29
CA LEU A 54 -3.35 8.75 9.62
C LEU A 54 -2.35 7.64 9.35
N VAL A 55 -1.27 7.93 8.64
CA VAL A 55 -0.10 7.04 8.59
C VAL A 55 1.10 7.74 9.21
N ILE A 56 1.87 7.02 10.00
CA ILE A 56 3.17 7.45 10.49
C ILE A 56 4.23 6.52 9.92
N ILE A 57 5.24 7.13 9.32
CA ILE A 57 6.42 6.44 8.78
C ILE A 57 7.68 6.99 9.44
N GLU A 58 8.58 6.09 9.81
CA GLU A 58 9.83 6.38 10.52
C GLU A 58 11.06 5.89 9.76
N ASP A 59 12.20 6.52 10.07
CA ASP A 59 13.48 6.31 9.41
C ASP A 59 13.36 6.42 7.89
N ILE A 60 12.82 7.50 7.34
CA ILE A 60 12.81 7.74 5.89
C ILE A 60 13.30 9.16 5.59
N SER A 61 13.96 9.40 4.46
CA SER A 61 14.31 10.76 4.06
C SER A 61 13.10 11.46 3.46
N GLU A 62 13.08 12.80 3.52
CA GLU A 62 12.00 13.58 2.92
C GLU A 62 11.88 13.35 1.41
N ASN A 63 13.01 13.21 0.71
CA ASN A 63 13.00 12.95 -0.74
C ASN A 63 12.42 11.59 -1.08
N ASP A 64 12.74 10.55 -0.29
CA ASP A 64 12.26 9.20 -0.52
C ASP A 64 10.76 9.10 -0.29
N ILE A 65 10.23 9.68 0.80
CA ILE A 65 8.78 9.66 1.04
C ILE A 65 8.02 10.47 -0.01
N LYS A 66 8.56 11.60 -0.46
CA LYS A 66 7.98 12.39 -1.56
C LYS A 66 7.89 11.57 -2.84
N LYS A 67 8.94 10.81 -3.16
CA LYS A 67 8.97 9.92 -4.32
C LYS A 67 7.93 8.81 -4.20
N ILE A 68 7.85 8.11 -3.07
CA ILE A 68 6.89 7.01 -2.86
C ILE A 68 5.44 7.52 -2.97
N LEU A 69 5.12 8.68 -2.38
CA LEU A 69 3.77 9.26 -2.50
C LEU A 69 3.44 9.68 -3.92
N GLN A 70 4.42 10.18 -4.68
CA GLN A 70 4.23 10.48 -6.10
C GLN A 70 3.96 9.22 -6.93
N GLU A 71 4.65 8.11 -6.64
CA GLU A 71 4.43 6.82 -7.29
C GLU A 71 3.04 6.23 -6.99
N LEU A 72 2.54 6.40 -5.76
CA LEU A 72 1.14 6.08 -5.43
C LEU A 72 0.18 6.89 -6.30
N CYS A 73 0.38 8.21 -6.38
CA CYS A 73 -0.48 9.08 -7.18
C CYS A 73 -0.44 8.72 -8.67
N ASN A 74 0.73 8.37 -9.21
CA ASN A 74 0.85 7.88 -10.59
C ASN A 74 0.02 6.62 -10.84
N SER A 75 -0.07 5.73 -9.85
CA SER A 75 -0.78 4.46 -9.96
C SER A 75 -2.30 4.65 -9.89
N TYR A 76 -2.79 5.52 -8.99
CA TYR A 76 -4.21 5.62 -8.67
C TYR A 76 -4.94 6.84 -9.25
N ASN A 77 -4.21 7.87 -9.70
CA ASN A 77 -4.80 9.12 -10.18
C ASN A 77 -4.75 9.32 -11.70
N LYS A 78 -4.90 8.25 -12.49
CA LYS A 78 -4.83 8.34 -13.96
C LYS A 78 -6.12 8.86 -14.59
N GLU A 79 -7.24 8.25 -14.21
CA GLU A 79 -8.57 8.52 -14.79
C GLU A 79 -9.47 9.32 -13.84
N THR A 80 -9.31 9.12 -12.53
CA THR A 80 -9.97 9.86 -11.46
C THR A 80 -9.01 10.06 -10.29
N TYR A 81 -9.21 11.07 -9.45
CA TYR A 81 -8.38 11.26 -8.26
C TYR A 81 -8.86 10.35 -7.13
N GLN A 82 -8.12 9.27 -6.87
CA GLN A 82 -8.45 8.27 -5.84
C GLN A 82 -7.52 8.36 -4.61
N ALA A 83 -6.31 8.89 -4.77
CA ALA A 83 -5.32 9.02 -3.70
C ALA A 83 -4.69 10.43 -3.70
N ILE A 84 -5.11 11.28 -2.76
CA ILE A 84 -4.55 12.63 -2.58
C ILE A 84 -3.92 12.72 -1.18
N PRO A 85 -2.73 12.13 -0.96
CA PRO A 85 -2.11 12.16 0.35
C PRO A 85 -1.53 13.54 0.66
N ARG A 86 -1.56 13.88 1.94
CA ARG A 86 -0.93 15.08 2.52
C ARG A 86 0.20 14.67 3.43
N LEU A 87 1.42 15.06 3.09
CA LEU A 87 2.63 14.82 3.87
C LEU A 87 2.88 15.97 4.84
N THR A 88 3.10 15.66 6.11
CA THR A 88 3.52 16.61 7.14
C THR A 88 4.81 16.11 7.79
N LYS A 89 5.85 16.96 7.84
CA LYS A 89 7.10 16.62 8.51
C LYS A 89 6.95 16.70 10.03
N LEU A 90 7.31 15.62 10.73
CA LEU A 90 7.31 15.58 12.21
C LEU A 90 8.73 15.74 12.77
N SER A 91 9.71 15.14 12.12
CA SER A 91 11.15 15.33 12.34
C SER A 91 11.92 15.03 11.05
N ASP A 92 13.25 15.08 11.06
CA ASP A 92 14.07 14.83 9.86
C ASP A 92 13.88 13.45 9.24
N LYS A 93 13.43 12.48 10.02
CA LYS A 93 13.24 11.08 9.59
C LYS A 93 11.86 10.52 9.91
N LYS A 94 10.90 11.37 10.24
CA LYS A 94 9.55 10.95 10.66
C LYS A 94 8.50 11.85 10.04
N PHE A 95 7.50 11.24 9.43
CA PHE A 95 6.47 11.94 8.69
C PHE A 95 5.09 11.41 9.03
N ALA A 96 4.10 12.29 8.93
CA ALA A 96 2.69 11.94 8.97
C ALA A 96 2.07 12.09 7.58
N ILE A 97 1.18 11.17 7.23
CA ILE A 97 0.40 11.21 6.00
C ILE A 97 -1.09 11.21 6.38
N THR A 98 -1.84 12.16 5.83
CA THR A 98 -3.28 12.31 6.04
C THR A 98 -4.00 12.44 4.71
N PHE A 99 -5.34 12.31 4.70
CA PHE A 99 -6.13 12.24 3.47
C PHE A 99 -7.26 13.26 3.51
N PRO A 100 -7.01 14.53 3.15
CA PRO A 100 -8.01 15.59 3.26
C PRO A 100 -9.28 15.35 2.42
N TYR A 101 -9.22 14.48 1.40
CA TYR A 101 -10.34 14.14 0.52
C TYR A 101 -10.83 12.69 0.71
N ASP A 102 -10.48 12.08 1.84
CA ASP A 102 -10.61 10.65 2.10
C ASP A 102 -9.78 9.81 1.10
N ILE A 103 -9.69 8.52 1.37
CA ILE A 103 -9.12 7.50 0.48
C ILE A 103 -9.87 6.20 0.74
N ASP A 104 -10.05 5.40 -0.30
CA ASP A 104 -10.64 4.08 -0.17
C ASP A 104 -9.81 3.19 0.77
N PHE A 105 -10.47 2.32 1.54
CA PHE A 105 -9.81 1.50 2.55
C PHE A 105 -8.80 0.50 1.96
N GLU A 106 -9.08 -0.06 0.78
CA GLU A 106 -8.19 -0.98 0.09
C GLU A 106 -6.94 -0.25 -0.41
N ILE A 107 -7.10 0.93 -1.02
CA ILE A 107 -5.98 1.78 -1.44
C ILE A 107 -5.15 2.24 -0.22
N TYR A 108 -5.81 2.52 0.90
CA TYR A 108 -5.15 2.86 2.16
C TYR A 108 -4.27 1.71 2.68
N CYS A 109 -4.77 0.47 2.64
CA CYS A 109 -3.98 -0.70 2.98
C CYS A 109 -2.81 -0.91 2.00
N TYR A 110 -3.05 -0.74 0.69
CA TYR A 110 -2.00 -0.81 -0.31
C TYR A 110 -0.88 0.19 -0.04
N LEU A 111 -1.22 1.44 0.33
CA LEU A 111 -0.22 2.44 0.72
C LEU A 111 0.62 1.96 1.92
N ILE A 112 0.01 1.37 2.94
CA ILE A 112 0.74 0.88 4.12
C ILE A 112 1.75 -0.22 3.72
N ASN A 113 1.32 -1.16 2.88
CA ASN A 113 2.20 -2.19 2.34
C ASN A 113 3.33 -1.58 1.50
N TYR A 114 2.99 -0.67 0.58
CA TYR A 114 3.93 -0.03 -0.33
C TYR A 114 4.95 0.86 0.40
N LEU A 115 4.54 1.57 1.45
CA LEU A 115 5.46 2.34 2.30
C LEU A 115 6.46 1.44 3.02
N ASN A 116 6.03 0.25 3.45
CA ASN A 116 6.90 -0.70 4.11
C ASN A 116 7.83 -1.43 3.12
N TYR A 117 7.35 -1.69 1.90
CA TYR A 117 8.06 -2.39 0.82
C TYR A 117 8.13 -1.58 -0.49
N PRO A 118 8.73 -0.38 -0.50
CA PRO A 118 8.68 0.47 -1.69
C PRO A 118 9.56 -0.08 -2.79
N ILE A 119 9.02 -0.07 -4.01
CA ILE A 119 9.73 -0.55 -5.20
C ILE A 119 10.99 0.30 -5.42
N GLY A 120 12.12 -0.37 -5.64
CA GLY A 120 13.40 0.29 -5.92
C GLY A 120 14.20 0.69 -4.67
N PHE A 121 13.79 0.24 -3.49
CA PHE A 121 14.55 0.37 -2.25
C PHE A 121 14.99 -1.02 -1.75
N ASP A 122 16.22 -1.11 -1.27
CA ASP A 122 16.78 -2.35 -0.68
C ASP A 122 16.50 -2.47 0.83
N ARG A 123 15.55 -1.68 1.35
CA ARG A 123 15.21 -1.62 2.77
C ARG A 123 13.73 -1.36 2.99
N GLN A 124 13.27 -1.69 4.19
CA GLN A 124 11.89 -1.49 4.63
C GLN A 124 11.79 -0.26 5.53
N PHE A 125 10.61 0.35 5.55
CA PHE A 125 10.33 1.51 6.40
C PHE A 125 9.20 1.20 7.37
N LYS A 126 9.46 1.39 8.66
CA LYS A 126 8.48 1.12 9.72
C LYS A 126 7.28 2.04 9.53
N THR A 127 6.16 1.44 9.19
CA THR A 127 4.91 2.14 8.86
C THR A 127 3.78 1.61 9.71
N ILE A 128 3.02 2.51 10.32
CA ILE A 128 1.78 2.19 11.03
C ILE A 128 0.69 3.16 10.57
N GLY A 129 -0.48 2.61 10.23
CA GLY A 129 -1.68 3.34 9.89
C GLY A 129 -2.74 3.25 10.99
N TRP A 130 -3.58 4.26 11.08
CA TRP A 130 -4.78 4.29 11.92
C TRP A 130 -5.96 4.86 11.14
N THR A 131 -7.12 4.27 11.33
CA THR A 131 -8.40 4.73 10.79
C THR A 131 -9.55 4.13 11.57
N THR A 132 -10.74 4.67 11.41
CA THR A 132 -12.00 3.98 11.71
C THR A 132 -12.43 3.20 10.48
N THR A 133 -12.69 1.91 10.62
CA THR A 133 -13.31 1.08 9.58
C THR A 133 -14.78 1.43 9.39
N LYS A 134 -15.30 1.31 8.18
CA LYS A 134 -16.73 1.47 7.88
C LYS A 134 -17.33 0.12 7.54
N SER A 135 -18.60 -0.10 7.87
CA SER A 135 -19.31 -1.34 7.50
C SER A 135 -19.43 -1.57 5.99
N THR A 136 -19.14 -0.55 5.18
CA THR A 136 -19.14 -0.60 3.71
C THR A 136 -17.79 -0.97 3.11
N ASP A 137 -16.72 -1.06 3.91
CA ASP A 137 -15.39 -1.38 3.41
C ASP A 137 -15.31 -2.90 3.09
N SER A 138 -14.72 -3.25 1.95
CA SER A 138 -14.71 -4.61 1.38
C SER A 138 -14.12 -5.69 2.30
N TRP A 139 -13.29 -5.30 3.29
CA TRP A 139 -12.59 -6.19 4.22
C TRP A 139 -13.03 -6.02 5.67
N VAL A 140 -14.23 -5.49 5.87
CA VAL A 140 -14.79 -5.29 7.20
C VAL A 140 -15.85 -6.34 7.51
N THR A 141 -15.76 -6.92 8.70
CA THR A 141 -16.76 -7.86 9.25
C THR A 141 -17.55 -7.18 10.36
N GLU A 142 -18.63 -7.79 10.83
CA GLU A 142 -19.35 -7.32 12.02
C GLU A 142 -18.42 -7.10 13.22
N LYS A 143 -17.37 -7.92 13.36
CA LYS A 143 -16.39 -7.81 14.45
C LYS A 143 -15.39 -6.68 14.26
N SER A 144 -15.18 -6.18 13.05
CA SER A 144 -14.26 -5.09 12.77
C SER A 144 -14.94 -3.80 12.33
N ALA A 145 -16.26 -3.78 12.10
CA ALA A 145 -16.99 -2.62 11.60
C ALA A 145 -17.08 -1.47 12.62
N ASN A 146 -16.89 -0.24 12.14
CA ASN A 146 -17.03 0.98 12.93
C ASN A 146 -16.11 1.01 14.17
N LYS A 147 -14.92 0.42 14.06
CA LYS A 147 -13.91 0.39 15.12
C LYS A 147 -12.69 1.17 14.68
N ASN A 148 -12.00 1.80 15.64
CA ASN A 148 -10.65 2.27 15.36
C ASN A 148 -9.75 1.06 15.21
N VAL A 149 -8.91 1.11 14.19
CA VAL A 149 -7.98 0.04 13.87
C VAL A 149 -6.58 0.60 13.73
N MET A 150 -5.61 -0.25 14.02
CA MET A 150 -4.20 -0.06 13.76
C MET A 150 -3.80 -1.03 12.65
N LEU A 151 -3.22 -0.50 11.58
CA LEU A 151 -2.74 -1.27 10.44
C LEU A 151 -1.22 -1.23 10.38
N PHE A 152 -0.59 -2.37 10.09
CA PHE A 152 0.87 -2.50 10.09
C PHE A 152 1.30 -3.70 9.27
N ILE A 153 2.60 -3.83 9.07
CA ILE A 153 3.22 -5.04 8.52
C ILE A 153 3.80 -5.86 9.66
N SER A 154 3.53 -7.16 9.67
CA SER A 154 4.07 -8.07 10.68
C SER A 154 5.59 -8.20 10.50
N ASP A 155 6.33 -8.27 11.61
CA ASP A 155 7.77 -8.51 11.57
C ASP A 155 8.10 -9.94 11.09
N PHE A 156 7.08 -10.81 11.01
CA PHE A 156 7.16 -12.19 10.52
C PHE A 156 6.51 -12.38 9.15
N ASP A 157 6.05 -11.31 8.48
CA ASP A 157 5.49 -11.43 7.13
C ASP A 157 6.57 -11.87 6.13
N THR A 158 6.29 -12.95 5.41
CA THR A 158 7.18 -13.50 4.36
C THR A 158 6.56 -13.46 2.98
N GLU A 159 5.29 -13.07 2.88
CA GLU A 159 4.53 -13.07 1.62
C GLU A 159 4.59 -11.70 0.94
N TYR A 160 4.82 -10.63 1.73
CA TYR A 160 5.02 -9.24 1.28
C TYR A 160 3.79 -8.59 0.64
N ASP A 161 2.67 -9.30 0.54
CA ASP A 161 1.40 -8.89 -0.07
C ASP A 161 0.25 -8.86 0.95
N ASN A 162 0.60 -8.62 2.22
CA ASN A 162 -0.36 -8.56 3.31
C ASN A 162 -0.24 -7.27 4.11
N VAL A 163 -1.34 -6.90 4.74
CA VAL A 163 -1.40 -5.90 5.81
C VAL A 163 -2.10 -6.52 7.00
N PHE A 164 -1.57 -6.31 8.19
CA PHE A 164 -2.17 -6.75 9.43
C PHE A 164 -2.98 -5.63 10.04
N LEU A 165 -4.14 -5.98 10.57
CA LEU A 165 -5.06 -5.07 11.22
C LEU A 165 -5.31 -5.54 12.65
N THR A 166 -5.31 -4.61 13.60
CA THR A 166 -5.77 -4.87 14.97
C THR A 166 -6.76 -3.81 15.40
N THR A 167 -7.94 -4.24 15.82
CA THR A 167 -9.03 -3.40 16.33
C THR A 167 -8.75 -2.94 17.77
N THR A 168 -9.45 -1.89 18.24
CA THR A 168 -9.32 -1.39 19.63
C THR A 168 -9.56 -2.43 20.72
N ASP A 169 -10.36 -3.46 20.45
CA ASP A 169 -10.62 -4.58 21.35
C ASP A 169 -9.64 -5.75 21.15
N ASN A 170 -8.53 -5.52 20.43
CA ASN A 170 -7.46 -6.47 20.18
C ASN A 170 -7.89 -7.71 19.38
N ILE A 171 -8.85 -7.56 18.47
CA ILE A 171 -9.13 -8.57 17.43
C ILE A 171 -8.19 -8.31 16.25
N GLY A 172 -7.41 -9.33 15.89
CA GLY A 172 -6.42 -9.29 14.82
C GLY A 172 -6.91 -9.89 13.51
N TYR A 173 -6.47 -9.32 12.40
CA TYR A 173 -6.75 -9.80 11.06
C TYR A 173 -5.50 -9.71 10.18
N LYS A 174 -5.38 -10.63 9.22
CA LYS A 174 -4.47 -10.56 8.08
C LYS A 174 -5.31 -10.20 6.85
N LEU A 175 -4.92 -9.14 6.14
CA LEU A 175 -5.60 -8.62 4.96
C LEU A 175 -4.69 -8.85 3.75
N GLY A 176 -5.05 -9.80 2.89
CA GLY A 176 -4.26 -10.13 1.70
C GLY A 176 -4.78 -9.40 0.46
N PHE A 177 -3.88 -9.05 -0.46
CA PHE A 177 -4.28 -8.49 -1.76
C PHE A 177 -4.60 -9.58 -2.82
N ALA A 178 -4.36 -10.86 -2.49
CA ALA A 178 -4.66 -11.98 -3.37
C ALA A 178 -6.14 -12.38 -3.33
N MET A 179 -6.71 -12.68 -4.49
CA MET A 179 -8.10 -13.14 -4.62
C MET A 179 -8.32 -14.42 -3.82
N GLY A 180 -9.32 -14.42 -2.94
CA GLY A 180 -9.66 -15.51 -2.02
C GLY A 180 -8.94 -15.46 -0.66
N GLU A 181 -8.00 -14.54 -0.46
CA GLU A 181 -7.29 -14.32 0.80
C GLU A 181 -7.46 -12.89 1.33
N GLU A 182 -8.54 -12.23 0.93
CA GLU A 182 -8.77 -10.80 1.20
C GLU A 182 -8.76 -10.47 2.69
N MET A 183 -9.26 -11.39 3.52
CA MET A 183 -9.36 -11.19 4.96
C MET A 183 -9.38 -12.52 5.73
N GLN A 184 -8.47 -12.64 6.70
CA GLN A 184 -8.36 -13.79 7.58
C GLN A 184 -8.38 -13.32 9.05
N LEU A 185 -9.35 -13.80 9.83
CA LEU A 185 -9.38 -13.57 11.28
C LEU A 185 -8.27 -14.39 11.94
N LEU A 186 -7.53 -13.76 12.86
CA LEU A 186 -6.46 -14.40 13.62
C LEU A 186 -6.96 -14.85 14.99
N ASP A 187 -6.41 -15.95 15.51
CA ASP A 187 -6.68 -16.42 16.88
C ASP A 187 -6.25 -15.41 17.95
N LYS A 188 -5.17 -14.67 17.66
CA LYS A 188 -4.63 -13.57 18.46
C LYS A 188 -4.05 -12.50 17.53
N PRO A 189 -4.06 -11.22 17.91
CA PRO A 189 -3.43 -10.19 17.10
C PRO A 189 -1.90 -10.36 17.10
N GLU A 190 -1.27 -10.07 15.95
CA GLU A 190 0.20 -10.02 15.84
C GLU A 190 0.80 -8.90 16.70
N LYS A 191 0.09 -7.77 16.82
CA LYS A 191 0.45 -6.65 17.70
C LYS A 191 -0.81 -6.14 18.38
N ASN A 192 -0.73 -5.88 19.69
CA ASN A 192 -1.85 -5.24 20.38
C ASN A 192 -2.10 -3.84 19.81
N TYR A 193 -3.36 -3.40 19.84
CA TYR A 193 -3.74 -2.07 19.40
C TYR A 193 -3.01 -1.01 20.23
N ILE A 194 -2.36 -0.10 19.52
CA ILE A 194 -1.77 1.11 20.08
C ILE A 194 -2.54 2.29 19.50
N LYS A 195 -3.04 3.17 20.36
CA LYS A 195 -3.73 4.39 19.92
C LYS A 195 -2.78 5.27 19.12
N GLN A 196 -3.30 5.94 18.09
CA GLN A 196 -2.53 6.90 17.31
C GLN A 196 -1.81 7.94 18.19
N PRO A 197 -0.55 8.26 17.90
CA PRO A 197 0.28 9.10 18.78
C PRO A 197 -0.04 10.60 18.67
N LEU A 198 -0.83 11.00 17.66
CA LEU A 198 -1.07 12.40 17.31
C LEU A 198 -2.54 12.60 16.94
N ASN A 199 -3.09 13.77 17.28
CA ASN A 199 -4.38 14.19 16.75
C ASN A 199 -4.18 14.87 15.38
N ILE A 200 -4.98 14.50 14.37
CA ILE A 200 -4.90 15.08 13.02
C ILE A 200 -5.10 16.61 13.06
N SER A 201 -5.90 17.12 13.99
CA SER A 201 -6.08 18.58 14.14
C SER A 201 -4.78 19.31 14.49
N GLU A 202 -3.83 18.65 15.16
CA GLU A 202 -2.51 19.22 15.49
C GLU A 202 -1.59 19.30 14.25
N LEU A 203 -1.87 18.51 13.22
CA LEU A 203 -1.14 18.55 11.95
C LEU A 203 -1.60 19.70 11.05
N ALA A 204 -2.84 20.17 11.22
CA ALA A 204 -3.43 21.21 10.37
C ALA A 204 -2.68 22.55 10.42
N THR A 205 -1.94 22.83 11.50
CA THR A 205 -1.14 24.04 11.68
C THR A 205 0.32 23.90 11.23
N LYS A 206 0.76 22.70 10.85
CA LYS A 206 2.12 22.44 10.37
C LYS A 206 2.20 22.66 8.87
N GLU A 207 3.41 22.93 8.38
CA GLU A 207 3.68 22.95 6.95
C GLU A 207 3.47 21.54 6.36
N TYR A 208 2.80 21.49 5.22
CA TYR A 208 2.46 20.24 4.54
C TYR A 208 2.66 20.36 3.02
N ALA A 209 2.80 19.21 2.38
CA ALA A 209 2.76 19.08 0.92
C ALA A 209 1.63 18.13 0.54
N ASP A 210 0.79 18.55 -0.42
CA ASP A 210 -0.25 17.71 -1.02
C ASP A 210 0.30 17.05 -2.29
N PHE A 211 -0.02 15.78 -2.51
CA PHE A 211 0.37 15.01 -3.71
C PHE A 211 -0.87 14.66 -4.51
N LYS A 212 -0.73 14.63 -5.84
CA LYS A 212 -1.83 14.29 -6.74
C LYS A 212 -1.37 13.62 -8.02
#